data_AF-U6GJP3-F1
#
_entry.id   AF-U6GJP3-F1
#
_cell.length_a   1.000
_cell.length_b   1.000
_cell.length_c   1.000
_cell.angle_alpha   90.00
_cell.angle_beta   90.00
_cell.angle_gamma   90.00
#
_symmetry.space_group_name_H-M   'P 1'
#
loop_
_entity.id
_entity.type
_entity.pdbx_description
1 polymer ?
#
loop_
_entity_poly.entity_id
_entity_poly.type
_entity_poly.pdbx_seq_one_letter_code
_entity_poly.pdbx_strand_id
1 'polypeptide(L)'
;MCVRLVTPTSYVRLGRHGVVDEALFVVPLLQMVRMSVLADCLKTIVNAEKRGRRQVLIRPSSKVVVKFLQCMQRRGYIGEFEIVDDHRSKKIVVDLLGRINKCGVISPRYDVTVANIEKYCSNLLPSRQFGHLVLTTAYGIMDHEEARRKHTGGKILGFFF
;
A
#
# COMPACT_ATOMS: atom_id res chain seq x y z
N MET A 1 12.84 -33.99 -23.05
CA MET A 1 13.43 -32.95 -22.18
C MET A 1 13.29 -31.60 -22.86
N CYS A 2 12.48 -30.71 -22.28
CA CYS A 2 12.60 -29.23 -22.25
C CYS A 2 11.18 -28.65 -22.05
N VAL A 3 10.81 -28.42 -20.79
CA VAL A 3 9.53 -27.80 -20.42
C VAL A 3 9.72 -26.30 -20.46
N ARG A 4 9.20 -25.62 -21.50
CA ARG A 4 9.09 -24.16 -21.52
C ARG A 4 7.78 -23.75 -20.84
N LEU A 5 7.87 -23.29 -19.61
CA LEU A 5 6.80 -22.54 -18.94
C LEU A 5 6.73 -21.14 -19.59
N VAL A 6 5.75 -20.95 -20.47
CA VAL A 6 5.43 -19.64 -21.05
C VAL A 6 4.46 -18.94 -20.11
N THR A 7 4.91 -17.83 -19.52
CA THR A 7 4.08 -16.94 -18.70
C THR A 7 3.10 -16.17 -19.59
N PRO A 8 1.79 -16.10 -19.25
CA PRO A 8 0.85 -15.28 -20.00
C PRO A 8 0.98 -13.82 -19.54
N THR A 9 1.82 -13.07 -20.24
CA THR A 9 1.81 -11.60 -20.20
C THR A 9 0.83 -11.12 -21.27
N SER A 10 -0.45 -10.97 -20.91
CA SER A 10 -1.48 -10.48 -21.83
C SER A 10 -1.46 -8.96 -21.88
N TYR A 11 -0.92 -8.45 -22.98
CA TYR A 11 -0.96 -7.08 -23.47
C TYR A 11 -2.37 -6.79 -24.02
N VAL A 12 -3.05 -5.73 -23.57
CA VAL A 12 -4.27 -5.23 -24.24
C VAL A 12 -4.16 -3.71 -24.39
N ARG A 13 -4.13 -3.26 -25.66
CA ARG A 13 -4.20 -1.88 -26.12
C ARG A 13 -5.50 -1.23 -25.62
N LEU A 14 -5.41 -0.09 -24.93
CA LEU A 14 -6.55 0.79 -24.68
C LEU A 14 -6.76 1.72 -25.89
N GLY A 15 -7.84 1.45 -26.63
CA GLY A 15 -8.46 2.43 -27.52
C GLY A 15 -9.12 3.55 -26.71
N ARG A 16 -9.10 4.76 -27.28
CA ARG A 16 -9.79 5.94 -26.76
C ARG A 16 -11.30 5.69 -26.81
N HIS A 17 -11.93 5.50 -25.65
CA HIS A 17 -13.24 6.06 -25.27
C HIS A 17 -13.58 5.51 -23.89
N GLY A 18 -13.97 6.40 -22.98
CA GLY A 18 -14.28 6.06 -21.59
C GLY A 18 -15.46 5.12 -21.50
N VAL A 19 -15.20 3.88 -21.11
CA VAL A 19 -16.15 2.99 -20.48
C VAL A 19 -15.37 2.22 -19.42
N VAL A 20 -15.77 2.38 -18.17
CA VAL A 20 -15.23 1.59 -17.06
C VAL A 20 -15.71 0.16 -17.24
N ASP A 21 -14.88 -0.67 -17.89
CA ASP A 21 -15.19 -2.07 -18.18
C ASP A 21 -15.49 -2.86 -16.90
N GLU A 22 -16.79 -3.07 -16.70
CA GLU A 22 -17.48 -4.13 -15.95
C GLU A 22 -17.12 -5.52 -16.50
N ALA A 23 -15.82 -5.88 -16.53
CA ALA A 23 -15.35 -7.15 -17.10
C ALA A 23 -14.34 -7.88 -16.21
N LEU A 24 -14.51 -7.79 -14.89
CA LEU A 24 -13.82 -8.65 -13.89
C LEU A 24 -14.83 -9.30 -12.95
N PHE A 25 -15.94 -9.79 -13.51
CA PHE A 25 -16.89 -10.63 -12.80
C PHE A 25 -16.93 -11.98 -13.51
N VAL A 26 -16.01 -12.90 -13.16
CA VAL A 26 -16.19 -14.37 -13.05
C VAL A 26 -14.81 -14.95 -12.70
N VAL A 27 -14.51 -15.04 -11.40
CA VAL A 27 -13.64 -16.10 -10.86
C VAL A 27 -14.30 -16.58 -9.55
N PRO A 28 -15.27 -17.49 -9.60
CA PRO A 28 -15.71 -18.20 -8.41
C PRO A 28 -14.76 -19.38 -8.15
N LEU A 29 -14.54 -19.70 -6.87
CA LEU A 29 -13.74 -20.82 -6.32
C LEU A 29 -12.27 -20.51 -5.98
N LEU A 30 -12.10 -19.68 -4.96
CA LEU A 30 -11.31 -19.96 -3.74
C LEU A 30 -11.51 -18.72 -2.86
N GLN A 31 -12.59 -18.68 -2.07
CA GLN A 31 -12.85 -17.55 -1.19
C GLN A 31 -11.91 -17.61 0.02
N MET A 32 -10.65 -17.25 -0.22
CA MET A 32 -9.65 -17.03 0.81
C MET A 32 -10.10 -15.85 1.67
N VAL A 33 -10.22 -16.07 2.98
CA VAL A 33 -10.65 -15.04 3.93
C VAL A 33 -9.65 -13.89 3.92
N ARG A 34 -10.15 -12.65 3.77
CA ARG A 34 -9.31 -11.44 3.79
C ARG A 34 -8.77 -11.21 5.20
N MET A 35 -7.55 -11.67 5.45
CA MET A 35 -6.90 -11.57 6.77
C MET A 35 -6.45 -10.14 7.12
N SER A 36 -6.03 -9.35 6.14
CA SER A 36 -5.60 -7.97 6.39
C SER A 36 -5.87 -7.03 5.21
N VAL A 37 -6.85 -6.15 5.39
CA VAL A 37 -7.26 -5.13 4.40
C VAL A 37 -6.09 -4.23 3.98
N LEU A 38 -5.19 -3.90 4.91
CA LEU A 38 -4.02 -3.06 4.61
C LEU A 38 -3.03 -3.75 3.66
N ALA A 39 -2.79 -5.06 3.82
CA ALA A 39 -1.85 -5.77 2.95
C ALA A 39 -2.40 -5.90 1.53
N ASP A 40 -3.71 -6.15 1.39
CA ASP A 40 -4.36 -6.25 0.09
C ASP A 40 -4.34 -4.90 -0.64
N CYS A 41 -4.59 -3.81 0.09
CA CYS A 41 -4.45 -2.44 -0.39
C CYS A 41 -3.03 -2.16 -0.92
N LEU A 42 -2.00 -2.34 -0.08
CA LEU A 42 -0.62 -2.03 -0.47
C LEU A 42 -0.13 -2.90 -1.62
N LYS A 43 -0.46 -4.20 -1.64
CA LYS A 43 -0.15 -5.09 -2.77
C LYS A 43 -0.77 -4.59 -4.08
N THR A 44 -2.02 -4.14 -4.03
CA THR A 44 -2.71 -3.62 -5.21
C THR A 44 -2.03 -2.35 -5.74
N ILE A 45 -1.60 -1.46 -4.86
CA ILE A 45 -0.84 -0.25 -5.22
C ILE A 45 0.50 -0.62 -5.88
N VAL A 46 1.32 -1.48 -5.26
CA VAL A 46 2.61 -1.90 -5.85
C VAL A 46 2.42 -2.55 -7.22
N ASN A 47 1.39 -3.38 -7.36
CA ASN A 47 1.12 -4.05 -8.64
C ASN A 47 0.65 -3.07 -9.72
N ALA A 48 -0.13 -2.04 -9.35
CA ALA A 48 -0.57 -0.99 -10.27
C ALA A 48 0.60 -0.09 -10.70
N GLU A 49 1.45 0.31 -9.75
CA GLU A 49 2.68 1.10 -9.99
C GLU A 49 3.65 0.36 -10.91
N LYS A 50 3.94 -0.92 -10.63
CA LYS A 50 4.79 -1.76 -11.49
C LYS A 50 4.25 -1.93 -12.91
N ARG A 51 2.93 -1.83 -13.09
CA ARG A 51 2.27 -1.87 -14.40
C ARG A 51 2.21 -0.49 -15.07
N GLY A 52 2.66 0.58 -14.41
CA GLY A 52 2.61 1.94 -14.92
C GLY A 52 1.18 2.51 -15.03
N ARG A 53 0.24 2.04 -14.20
CA ARG A 53 -1.12 2.60 -14.18
C ARG A 53 -1.11 3.97 -13.50
N ARG A 54 -1.88 4.91 -14.04
CA ARG A 54 -2.00 6.27 -13.46
C ARG A 54 -2.86 6.31 -12.19
N GLN A 55 -3.79 5.36 -12.05
CA GLN A 55 -4.76 5.35 -10.95
C GLN A 55 -5.01 3.93 -10.48
N VAL A 56 -5.34 3.79 -9.20
CA VAL A 56 -5.73 2.51 -8.59
C VAL A 56 -7.00 2.64 -7.76
N LEU A 57 -7.86 1.65 -7.89
CA LEU A 57 -9.10 1.54 -7.15
C LEU A 57 -8.95 0.48 -6.07
N ILE A 58 -9.18 0.87 -4.82
CA ILE A 58 -8.93 0.04 -3.64
C ILE A 58 -10.25 -0.23 -2.94
N ARG A 59 -10.51 -1.51 -2.65
CA ARG A 59 -11.68 -2.00 -1.92
C ARG A 59 -11.25 -3.16 -1.01
N PRO A 60 -11.62 -3.18 0.30
CA PRO A 60 -12.41 -2.21 1.07
C PRO A 60 -11.55 -1.10 1.71
N SER A 61 -12.16 0.05 2.01
CA SER A 61 -11.52 1.15 2.76
C SER A 61 -11.67 0.98 4.27
N SER A 62 -10.55 1.10 4.98
CA SER A 62 -10.49 1.12 6.45
C SER A 62 -9.83 2.42 6.92
N LYS A 63 -10.18 2.89 8.13
CA LYS A 63 -9.58 4.10 8.73
C LYS A 63 -8.03 4.04 8.75
N VAL A 64 -7.48 2.85 9.02
CA VAL A 64 -6.02 2.60 9.00
C VAL A 64 -5.43 2.80 7.61
N VAL A 65 -6.11 2.35 6.55
CA VAL A 65 -5.65 2.53 5.15
C VAL A 65 -5.64 4.00 4.79
N VAL A 66 -6.71 4.73 5.10
CA VAL A 66 -6.79 6.18 4.83
C VAL A 66 -5.66 6.93 5.53
N LYS A 67 -5.40 6.63 6.82
CA LYS A 67 -4.30 7.24 7.57
C LYS A 67 -2.91 6.87 7.03
N PHE A 68 -2.74 5.64 6.53
CA PHE A 68 -1.50 5.21 5.90
C PHE A 68 -1.26 5.95 4.58
N LEU A 69 -2.29 6.07 3.73
CA LEU A 69 -2.23 6.83 2.48
C LEU A 69 -1.94 8.31 2.75
N GLN A 70 -2.53 8.91 3.79
CA GLN A 70 -2.19 10.28 4.22
C GLN A 70 -0.69 10.43 4.58
N CYS A 71 -0.05 9.41 5.17
CA CYS A 71 1.39 9.45 5.43
C CYS A 71 2.20 9.40 4.12
N MET A 72 1.81 8.51 3.19
CA MET A 72 2.45 8.43 1.87
C MET A 72 2.31 9.71 1.05
N GLN A 73 1.14 10.36 1.13
CA GLN A 73 0.86 11.62 0.44
C GLN A 73 1.71 12.76 1.01
N ARG A 74 1.81 12.89 2.33
CA ARG A 74 2.66 13.89 2.99
C ARG A 74 4.13 13.78 2.60
N ARG A 75 4.60 12.57 2.29
CA ARG A 75 5.97 12.30 1.81
C ARG A 75 6.11 12.40 0.28
N GLY A 76 5.03 12.65 -0.45
CA GLY A 76 5.05 12.85 -1.90
C GLY A 76 5.27 11.59 -2.74
N TYR A 77 4.89 10.41 -2.21
CA TYR A 77 4.95 9.13 -2.93
C TYR A 77 3.68 8.85 -3.74
N ILE A 78 2.52 9.29 -3.25
CA ILE A 78 1.23 9.23 -3.96
C ILE A 78 0.72 10.64 -4.23
N GLY A 79 -0.16 10.75 -5.23
CA GLY A 79 -0.90 11.97 -5.53
C GLY A 79 -2.09 12.17 -4.61
N GLU A 80 -3.16 12.74 -5.17
CA GLU A 80 -4.42 12.88 -4.47
C GLU A 80 -5.14 11.53 -4.38
N PHE A 81 -5.99 11.40 -3.36
CA PHE A 81 -6.85 10.24 -3.22
C PHE A 81 -8.24 10.68 -2.79
N GLU A 82 -9.24 10.00 -3.36
CA GLU A 82 -10.64 10.28 -3.11
C GLU A 82 -11.32 9.08 -2.46
N ILE A 83 -12.18 9.35 -1.48
CA ILE A 83 -12.97 8.34 -0.82
C ILE A 83 -14.38 8.40 -1.38
N VAL A 84 -14.77 7.37 -2.14
CA VAL A 84 -16.11 7.21 -2.70
C VAL A 84 -16.94 6.36 -1.74
N ASP A 85 -18.09 6.88 -1.30
CA ASP A 85 -19.00 6.14 -0.43
C ASP A 85 -20.00 5.32 -1.26
N ASP A 86 -20.04 4.01 -1.01
CA ASP A 86 -20.90 3.05 -1.71
C ASP A 86 -21.92 2.42 -0.74
N HIS A 87 -22.13 3.02 0.44
CA HIS A 87 -22.97 2.53 1.55
C HIS A 87 -22.60 1.15 2.13
N ARG A 88 -21.75 0.34 1.45
CA ARG A 88 -21.27 -0.97 1.93
C ARG A 88 -19.85 -0.92 2.43
N SER A 89 -18.92 -0.63 1.54
CA SER A 89 -17.49 -0.72 1.80
C SER A 89 -16.81 0.34 0.97
N LYS A 90 -16.70 1.53 1.57
CA LYS A 90 -16.08 2.74 1.00
C LYS A 90 -14.91 2.36 0.10
N LYS A 91 -14.86 2.99 -1.06
CA LYS A 91 -13.87 2.72 -2.10
C LYS A 91 -12.88 3.87 -2.10
N ILE A 92 -11.60 3.61 -2.38
CA ILE A 92 -10.60 4.66 -2.50
C ILE A 92 -10.05 4.65 -3.91
N VAL A 93 -10.07 5.80 -4.58
CA VAL A 93 -9.32 6.03 -5.81
C VAL A 93 -8.05 6.76 -5.43
N VAL A 94 -6.90 6.24 -5.83
CA VAL A 94 -5.58 6.84 -5.54
C VAL A 94 -4.88 7.14 -6.86
N ASP A 95 -4.41 8.37 -7.01
CA ASP A 95 -3.55 8.77 -8.12
C ASP A 95 -2.09 8.40 -7.83
N LEU A 96 -1.48 7.73 -8.81
CA LEU A 96 -0.14 7.17 -8.76
C LEU A 96 0.84 8.08 -9.51
N LEU A 97 1.97 8.36 -8.89
CA LEU A 97 3.00 9.26 -9.44
C LEU A 97 4.18 8.51 -10.07
N GLY A 98 4.27 7.18 -9.94
CA GLY A 98 5.41 6.41 -10.44
C GLY A 98 6.64 6.45 -9.54
N ARG A 99 6.52 6.93 -8.29
CA ARG A 99 7.64 7.07 -7.34
C ARG A 99 7.80 5.91 -6.36
N ILE A 100 6.80 5.04 -6.26
CA ILE A 100 6.80 3.93 -5.31
C ILE A 100 7.57 2.76 -5.91
N ASN A 101 8.65 2.34 -5.26
CA ASN A 101 9.36 1.12 -5.61
C ASN A 101 8.70 -0.09 -4.95
N LYS A 102 8.44 0.00 -3.64
CA LYS A 102 7.87 -1.07 -2.84
C LYS A 102 7.17 -0.50 -1.60
N CYS A 103 5.95 -0.94 -1.38
CA CYS A 103 5.27 -0.78 -0.10
C CYS A 103 4.79 -2.14 0.42
N GLY A 104 4.76 -2.28 1.75
CA GLY A 104 4.46 -3.55 2.39
C GLY A 104 3.99 -3.38 3.82
N VAL A 105 3.13 -4.30 4.25
CA VAL A 105 2.70 -4.45 5.64
C VAL A 105 3.62 -5.44 6.32
N ILE A 106 3.95 -5.18 7.58
CA ILE A 106 4.69 -6.11 8.43
C ILE A 106 3.67 -6.85 9.30
N SER A 107 3.72 -8.17 9.25
CA SER A 107 2.86 -9.06 10.02
C SER A 107 3.74 -10.13 10.68
N PRO A 108 3.63 -10.36 12.00
CA PRO A 108 2.77 -9.67 12.98
C PRO A 108 3.21 -8.23 13.27
N ARG A 109 2.34 -7.43 13.90
CA ARG A 109 2.63 -6.03 14.26
C ARG A 109 3.47 -5.97 15.53
N TYR A 110 4.79 -5.98 15.38
CA TYR A 110 5.75 -5.93 16.50
C TYR A 110 5.70 -4.61 17.26
N ASP A 111 5.83 -4.69 18.58
CA ASP A 111 6.01 -3.56 19.47
C ASP A 111 7.44 -3.04 19.40
N VAL A 112 7.59 -1.72 19.27
CA VAL A 112 8.86 -1.03 19.06
C VAL A 112 9.01 0.12 20.02
N THR A 113 10.07 0.07 20.81
CA THR A 113 10.53 1.17 21.66
C THR A 113 11.35 2.17 20.83
N VAL A 114 11.46 3.41 21.32
CA VAL A 114 12.18 4.50 20.62
C VAL A 114 13.61 4.10 20.24
N ALA A 115 14.32 3.42 21.13
CA ALA A 115 15.69 2.94 20.89
C ALA A 115 15.79 1.87 19.78
N ASN A 116 14.75 1.04 19.62
CA ASN A 116 14.76 -0.03 18.62
C ASN A 116 14.30 0.42 17.23
N ILE A 117 13.78 1.65 17.07
CA ILE A 117 13.37 2.20 15.77
C ILE A 117 14.54 2.16 14.77
N GLU A 118 15.76 2.48 15.20
CA GLU A 118 16.96 2.45 14.35
C GLU A 118 17.23 1.07 13.74
N LYS A 119 17.10 0.03 14.55
CA LYS A 119 17.34 -1.36 14.12
C LYS A 119 16.33 -1.78 13.06
N TYR A 120 15.06 -1.39 13.20
CA TYR A 120 14.05 -1.70 12.19
C TYR A 120 14.25 -0.87 10.92
N CYS A 121 14.65 0.39 11.03
CA CYS A 121 14.99 1.21 9.87
C CYS A 121 16.14 0.59 9.07
N SER A 122 17.23 0.16 9.71
CA SER A 122 18.37 -0.44 9.01
C SER A 122 18.03 -1.78 8.33
N ASN A 123 17.10 -2.54 8.90
CA ASN A 123 16.76 -3.86 8.38
C ASN A 123 15.72 -3.81 7.24
N LEU A 124 14.83 -2.82 7.26
CA LEU A 124 13.69 -2.76 6.35
C LEU A 124 13.86 -1.74 5.22
N LEU A 125 14.56 -0.63 5.49
CA LEU A 125 14.75 0.43 4.52
C LEU A 125 16.04 0.20 3.72
N PRO A 126 16.04 0.50 2.40
CA PRO A 126 17.22 0.31 1.57
C PRO A 126 18.35 1.29 1.90
N SER A 127 18.02 2.46 2.44
CA SER A 127 19.00 3.48 2.85
C SER A 127 18.45 4.29 4.03
N ARG A 128 19.34 4.95 4.77
CA ARG A 128 18.95 5.86 5.87
C ARG A 128 18.26 7.14 5.36
N GLN A 129 18.55 7.54 4.12
CA GLN A 129 18.00 8.75 3.50
C GLN A 129 16.71 8.47 2.71
N PHE A 130 16.37 7.20 2.50
CA PHE A 130 15.29 6.83 1.59
C PHE A 130 14.36 5.77 2.18
N GLY A 131 13.07 6.06 2.12
CA GLY A 131 12.02 5.21 2.62
C GLY A 131 11.56 5.58 4.03
N HIS A 132 10.31 5.24 4.32
CA HIS A 132 9.69 5.54 5.59
C HIS A 132 9.05 4.30 6.20
N LEU A 133 9.36 4.08 7.47
CA LEU A 133 8.68 3.14 8.33
C LEU A 133 7.49 3.83 8.99
N VAL A 134 6.32 3.21 8.95
CA VAL A 134 5.06 3.70 9.52
C VAL A 134 4.72 2.91 10.79
N LEU A 135 4.44 3.66 11.86
CA LEU A 135 4.17 3.15 13.19
C LEU A 135 2.78 3.59 13.66
N THR A 136 2.09 2.73 14.40
CA THR A 136 0.94 3.12 15.22
C THR A 136 1.42 3.49 16.60
N THR A 137 1.30 4.76 16.96
CA THR A 137 1.61 5.27 18.30
C THR A 137 0.33 5.66 19.03
N ALA A 138 0.43 6.03 20.31
CA ALA A 138 -0.71 6.56 21.07
C ALA A 138 -1.31 7.85 20.45
N TYR A 139 -0.48 8.64 19.76
CA TYR A 139 -0.90 9.87 19.06
C TYR A 139 -1.44 9.61 17.65
N GLY A 140 -1.53 8.35 17.23
CA GLY A 140 -2.00 7.94 15.91
C GLY A 140 -0.91 7.35 15.03
N ILE A 141 -1.24 7.19 13.74
CA ILE A 141 -0.35 6.61 12.72
C ILE A 141 0.57 7.70 12.19
N MET A 142 1.88 7.46 12.25
CA MET A 142 2.90 8.42 11.86
C MET A 142 4.17 7.72 11.38
N ASP A 143 5.06 8.49 10.77
CA ASP A 143 6.35 7.98 10.31
C ASP A 143 7.35 7.89 11.47
N HIS A 144 8.35 7.04 11.32
CA HIS A 144 9.43 6.86 12.29
C HIS A 144 10.20 8.15 12.62
N GLU A 145 10.35 9.09 11.68
CA GLU A 145 10.96 10.40 11.95
C GLU A 145 10.09 11.24 12.90
N GLU A 146 8.77 11.26 12.68
CA GLU A 146 7.82 11.97 13.53
C GLU A 146 7.75 11.33 14.92
N ALA A 147 7.78 10.00 14.98
CA ALA A 147 7.80 9.24 16.21
C ALA A 147 9.06 9.53 17.05
N ARG A 148 10.23 9.68 16.41
CA ARG A 148 11.48 10.09 17.08
C ARG A 148 11.41 11.50 17.64
N ARG A 149 10.92 12.46 16.85
CA ARG A 149 10.76 13.86 17.30
C ARG A 149 9.83 13.96 18.52
N LYS A 150 8.80 13.12 18.57
CA LYS A 150 7.85 13.04 19.69
C LYS A 150 8.30 12.07 20.79
N HIS A 151 9.50 11.49 20.70
CA HIS A 151 10.03 10.51 21.65
C HIS A 151 9.03 9.39 22.01
N THR A 152 8.29 8.89 21.03
CA THR A 152 7.21 7.93 21.25
C THR A 152 7.42 6.66 20.44
N GLY A 153 7.27 5.51 21.11
CA GLY A 153 7.27 4.18 20.47
C GLY A 153 5.87 3.76 20.01
N GLY A 154 5.76 2.54 19.49
CA GLY A 154 4.48 2.04 19.02
C GLY A 154 4.59 0.68 18.35
N LYS A 155 3.57 0.30 17.59
CA LYS A 155 3.54 -0.94 16.81
C LYS A 155 3.89 -0.66 15.36
N ILE A 156 4.73 -1.49 14.75
CA ILE A 156 5.02 -1.39 13.32
C ILE A 156 3.77 -1.76 12.51
N LEU A 157 3.41 -0.92 11.55
CA LEU A 157 2.40 -1.24 10.55
C LEU A 157 3.02 -1.73 9.25
N GLY A 158 3.99 -1.00 8.73
CA GLY A 158 4.54 -1.26 7.41
C GLY A 158 5.57 -0.23 7.01
N PHE A 159 6.02 -0.35 5.77
CA PHE A 159 7.02 0.53 5.18
C PHE A 159 6.65 0.87 3.75
N PHE A 160 7.20 1.97 3.25
CA PHE A 160 7.14 2.34 1.85
C PHE A 160 8.43 3.06 1.43
N PHE A 161 8.85 2.80 0.20
CA PHE A 161 9.95 3.46 -0.49
C PHE A 161 9.82 3.25 -2.00
#